data_AF-A0A0F7JQP1-F1
#
_entry.id   AF-A0A0F7JQP1-F1
#
_cell.length_a   1.000
_cell.length_b   1.000
_cell.length_c   1.000
_cell.angle_alpha   90.00
_cell.angle_beta   90.00
_cell.angle_gamma   90.00
#
_symmetry.space_group_name_H-M   'P 1'
#
loop_
_entity.id
_entity.type
_entity.pdbx_description
1 polymer ?
#
loop_
_entity_poly.entity_id
_entity_poly.type
_entity_poly.pdbx_seq_one_letter_code
_entity_poly.pdbx_strand_id
1 'polypeptide(L)'
;MSRCPLDACLRLPTIEVPLLVPAAAPLLFALARRHALPDPEDFAYQVLSRVVQERDCWFRSELPARAWVCGLAMQVAQMHARPASA
;
A
#
# COMPACT_ATOMS: atom_id res chain seq x y z
N MET A 1 13.17 -18.53 -4.79
CA MET A 1 11.94 -17.74 -4.55
C MET A 1 12.28 -16.28 -4.72
N SER A 2 11.65 -15.57 -5.67
CA SER A 2 11.96 -14.16 -5.92
C SER A 2 11.64 -13.32 -4.69
N ARG A 3 12.60 -12.53 -4.19
CA ARG A 3 12.35 -11.62 -3.07
C ARG A 3 11.32 -10.59 -3.51
N CYS A 4 10.30 -10.34 -2.68
CA CYS A 4 9.31 -9.31 -2.97
C CYS A 4 10.01 -7.94 -2.96
N PRO A 5 9.85 -7.10 -4.00
CA PRO A 5 10.51 -5.79 -4.04
C PRO A 5 10.02 -4.87 -2.89
N LEU A 6 8.79 -5.05 -2.42
CA LEU A 6 8.25 -4.33 -1.25
C LEU A 6 9.03 -4.67 0.03
N ASP A 7 9.35 -5.94 0.27
CA ASP A 7 10.14 -6.34 1.44
C ASP A 7 11.53 -5.70 1.44
N ALA A 8 12.15 -5.57 0.26
CA ALA A 8 13.44 -4.88 0.15
C ALA A 8 13.32 -3.39 0.49
N CYS A 9 12.31 -2.70 -0.06
CA CYS A 9 12.10 -1.27 0.19
C CYS A 9 11.78 -0.96 1.65
N LEU A 10 10.88 -1.74 2.27
CA LEU A 10 10.44 -1.50 3.64
C LEU A 10 11.48 -1.90 4.69
N ARG A 11 12.54 -2.63 4.34
CA ARG A 11 13.62 -2.98 5.27
C ARG A 11 14.78 -1.99 5.28
N LEU A 12 14.85 -1.06 4.31
CA LEU A 12 15.88 -0.02 4.28
C LEU A 12 15.81 0.87 5.53
N PRO A 13 16.92 1.29 6.15
CA PRO A 13 16.87 2.12 7.36
C PRO A 13 15.93 3.33 7.23
N THR A 14 16.00 4.00 6.08
CA THR A 14 15.06 5.06 5.66
C THR A 14 14.26 4.57 4.45
N ILE A 15 12.98 4.90 4.39
CA ILE A 15 12.17 4.58 3.22
C ILE A 15 12.56 5.50 2.06
N GLU A 16 13.05 4.90 0.98
CA GLU A 16 13.28 5.62 -0.27
C GLU A 16 12.04 5.57 -1.14
N VAL A 17 11.25 6.66 -1.12
CA VAL A 17 10.04 6.81 -1.94
C VAL A 17 10.29 6.51 -3.43
N PRO A 18 11.41 6.94 -4.05
CA PRO A 18 11.70 6.63 -5.46
C PRO A 18 11.83 5.12 -5.76
N LEU A 19 12.14 4.29 -4.77
CA LEU A 19 12.19 2.84 -4.89
C LEU A 19 10.85 2.18 -4.52
N LEU A 20 10.18 2.71 -3.51
CA LEU A 20 8.91 2.18 -3.02
C LEU A 20 7.79 2.31 -4.06
N VAL A 21 7.69 3.47 -4.73
CA VAL A 21 6.65 3.74 -5.73
C VAL A 21 6.63 2.68 -6.84
N PRO A 22 7.73 2.43 -7.59
CA PRO A 22 7.73 1.41 -8.64
C PRO A 22 7.55 -0.02 -8.10
N ALA A 23 7.99 -0.30 -6.86
CA ALA A 23 7.79 -1.60 -6.23
C ALA A 23 6.31 -1.88 -5.88
N ALA A 24 5.55 -0.84 -5.51
CA ALA A 24 4.16 -0.95 -5.07
C ALA A 24 3.15 -0.71 -6.20
N ALA A 25 3.45 0.16 -7.16
CA ALA A 25 2.51 0.62 -8.18
C ALA A 25 1.79 -0.53 -8.92
N PRO A 26 2.47 -1.59 -9.40
CA PRO A 26 1.77 -2.69 -10.10
C PRO A 26 0.68 -3.35 -9.24
N LEU A 27 0.91 -3.48 -7.93
CA LEU A 27 -0.07 -4.03 -7.00
C LEU A 27 -1.22 -3.05 -6.77
N LEU A 28 -0.91 -1.79 -6.46
CA LEU A 28 -1.90 -0.79 -6.08
C LEU A 28 -2.83 -0.45 -7.24
N PHE A 29 -2.31 -0.28 -8.46
CA PHE A 29 -3.13 -0.04 -9.64
C PHE A 29 -3.98 -1.26 -10.02
N ALA A 30 -3.46 -2.48 -9.83
CA ALA A 30 -4.27 -3.68 -10.03
C ALA A 30 -5.44 -3.78 -9.03
N LEU A 31 -5.21 -3.39 -7.77
CA LEU A 31 -6.25 -3.33 -6.74
C LEU A 31 -7.27 -2.22 -7.05
N ALA A 32 -6.81 -1.02 -7.41
CA ALA A 32 -7.70 0.09 -7.78
C ALA A 32 -8.64 -0.30 -8.94
N ARG A 33 -8.10 -0.95 -9.98
CA ARG A 33 -8.89 -1.48 -11.10
C ARG A 33 -9.88 -2.55 -10.67
N ARG A 34 -9.46 -3.49 -9.81
CA ARG A 34 -10.32 -4.56 -9.29
C ARG A 34 -11.51 -4.00 -8.49
N HIS A 35 -11.30 -2.90 -7.78
CA HIS A 35 -12.31 -2.24 -6.96
C HIS A 35 -13.03 -1.09 -7.68
N ALA A 36 -12.79 -0.90 -8.98
CA ALA A 36 -13.38 0.18 -9.78
C ALA A 36 -13.27 1.57 -9.14
N LEU A 37 -12.12 1.86 -8.52
CA LEU A 37 -11.88 3.15 -7.88
C LEU A 37 -11.78 4.26 -8.93
N PRO A 38 -12.39 5.44 -8.69
CA PRO A 38 -12.46 6.52 -9.69
C PRO A 38 -11.10 7.19 -9.93
N ASP A 39 -10.23 7.21 -8.93
CA ASP A 39 -8.88 7.79 -9.02
C ASP A 39 -7.83 6.79 -8.51
N PRO A 40 -7.22 5.99 -9.41
CA PRO A 40 -6.17 5.05 -9.05
C PRO A 40 -4.88 5.70 -8.53
N GLU A 41 -4.57 6.92 -8.97
CA GLU A 41 -3.35 7.62 -8.60
C GLU A 41 -3.46 8.14 -7.17
N ASP A 42 -4.56 8.81 -6.83
CA ASP A 42 -4.85 9.26 -5.48
C ASP A 42 -4.97 8.06 -4.51
N PHE A 43 -5.63 6.99 -4.93
CA PHE A 43 -5.66 5.74 -4.16
C PHE A 43 -4.24 5.21 -3.85
N ALA A 44 -3.39 5.11 -4.88
CA ALA A 44 -2.02 4.62 -4.70
C ALA A 44 -1.22 5.55 -3.78
N TYR A 45 -1.38 6.87 -3.93
CA TYR A 45 -0.76 7.88 -3.07
C TYR A 45 -1.20 7.72 -1.61
N GLN A 46 -2.51 7.60 -1.34
CA GLN A 46 -3.02 7.42 0.02
C GLN A 46 -2.49 6.15 0.68
N VAL A 47 -2.45 5.03 -0.05
CA VAL A 47 -1.89 3.77 0.47
C VAL A 47 -0.40 3.91 0.75
N LEU A 48 0.37 4.51 -0.17
CA LEU A 48 1.81 4.72 0.00
C LEU A 48 2.13 5.66 1.17
N SER A 49 1.34 6.71 1.36
CA SER A 49 1.46 7.62 2.51
C SER A 49 1.30 6.86 3.83
N ARG A 50 0.28 5.99 3.94
CA ARG A 50 0.10 5.13 5.10
C ARG A 50 1.22 4.11 5.28
N VAL A 51 1.72 3.52 4.18
CA VAL A 51 2.89 2.63 4.23
C VAL A 51 4.10 3.32 4.85
N VAL A 52 4.34 4.60 4.51
CA VAL A 52 5.43 5.38 5.08
C VAL A 52 5.20 5.67 6.56
N GLN A 53 4.00 6.11 6.92
CA GLN A 53 3.64 6.50 8.29
C GLN A 53 3.57 5.31 9.26
N GLU A 54 3.11 4.15 8.80
CA GLU A 54 2.81 2.99 9.64
C GLU A 54 3.85 1.87 9.51
N ARG A 55 5.02 2.15 8.92
CA ARG A 55 6.09 1.15 8.70
C ARG A 55 6.50 0.39 9.96
N ASP A 56 6.57 1.06 11.11
CA ASP A 56 6.93 0.39 12.37
C ASP A 56 5.85 -0.60 12.82
N CYS A 57 4.58 -0.36 12.49
CA CYS A 57 3.50 -1.32 12.71
C CYS A 57 3.68 -2.57 11.84
N TRP A 58 4.16 -2.41 10.60
CA TRP A 58 4.47 -3.56 9.75
C TRP A 58 5.56 -4.44 10.37
N PHE A 59 6.67 -3.87 10.85
CA PHE A 59 7.75 -4.64 11.48
C PHE A 59 7.25 -5.47 12.66
N ARG A 60 6.37 -4.90 13.49
CA ARG A 60 5.76 -5.60 14.63
C ARG A 60 4.74 -6.66 14.22
N SER A 61 4.13 -6.53 13.03
CA SER A 61 3.11 -7.46 12.55
C SER A 61 3.68 -8.79 12.05
N GLU A 62 4.98 -8.85 11.72
CA GLU A 62 5.65 -9.99 11.08
C GLU A 62 5.01 -10.48 9.77
N LEU A 63 4.08 -9.70 9.21
CA LEU A 63 3.40 -10.04 7.96
C LEU A 63 4.36 -9.86 6.76
N PRO A 64 4.20 -10.66 5.69
CA PRO A 64 4.84 -10.38 4.41
C PRO A 64 4.46 -8.97 3.92
N ALA A 65 5.42 -8.19 3.43
CA ALA A 65 5.19 -6.79 3.03
C ALA A 65 4.00 -6.65 2.06
N ARG A 66 3.92 -7.55 1.08
CA ARG A 66 2.81 -7.58 0.11
C ARG A 66 1.45 -7.77 0.77
N ALA A 67 1.34 -8.66 1.76
CA ALA A 67 0.09 -8.93 2.45
C ALA A 67 -0.35 -7.73 3.30
N TRP A 68 0.61 -7.10 3.99
CA TRP A 68 0.35 -5.89 4.78
C TRP A 68 -0.10 -4.71 3.91
N VAL A 69 0.60 -4.44 2.79
CA VAL A 69 0.21 -3.40 1.83
C VAL A 69 -1.18 -3.65 1.24
N CYS A 70 -1.52 -4.90 0.92
CA CYS A 70 -2.89 -5.25 0.51
C CYS A 70 -3.93 -4.91 1.59
N GLY A 71 -3.63 -5.16 2.86
CA GLY A 71 -4.51 -4.82 3.98
C GLY A 71 -4.76 -3.31 4.06
N LEU A 72 -3.72 -2.49 3.97
CA LEU A 72 -3.85 -1.03 3.93
C LEU A 72 -4.66 -0.58 2.70
N ALA A 73 -4.38 -1.15 1.53
CA ALA A 73 -5.11 -0.87 0.30
C ALA A 73 -6.60 -1.16 0.42
N MET A 74 -6.97 -2.28 1.06
CA MET A 74 -8.37 -2.62 1.31
C MET A 74 -9.04 -1.63 2.27
N GLN A 75 -8.34 -1.20 3.33
CA GLN A 75 -8.88 -0.19 4.25
C GLN A 75 -9.12 1.15 3.55
N VAL A 76 -8.18 1.60 2.73
CA VAL A 76 -8.34 2.84 1.94
C VAL A 76 -9.50 2.71 0.95
N ALA A 77 -9.61 1.58 0.24
CA ALA A 77 -10.73 1.36 -0.68
C ALA A 77 -12.09 1.36 0.04
N GLN A 78 -12.17 0.80 1.26
CA GLN A 78 -13.37 0.83 2.08
C GLN A 78 -13.75 2.24 2.53
N MET A 79 -12.77 3.10 2.82
CA MET A 79 -13.04 4.51 3.15
C MET A 79 -13.69 5.27 1.98
N HIS A 80 -13.29 4.97 0.74
CA HIS A 80 -13.92 5.54 -0.46
C HIS A 80 -15.30 4.95 -0.75
N ALA A 81 -15.53 3.69 -0.38
CA ALA A 81 -16.81 3.01 -0.58
C ALA A 81 -17.85 3.37 0.48
N ARG A 82 -17.46 3.91 1.64
CA ARG A 82 -18.38 4.26 2.71
C ARG A 82 -19.12 5.54 2.31
N PRO A 83 -20.45 5.48 2.02
CA PRO A 83 -21.20 6.71 1.79
C PRO A 83 -21.15 7.51 3.09
N ALA A 84 -20.92 8.83 2.98
CA ALA A 84 -21.09 9.78 4.07
C ALA A 84 -22.47 9.52 4.69
N SER A 85 -22.49 8.80 5.82
CA SER A 85 -23.72 8.41 6.48
C SER A 85 -23.97 9.45 7.56
N ALA A 86 -25.00 10.25 7.32
CA ALA A 86 -25.69 11.21 8.20
C ALA A 86 -24.94 12.50 8.55
#